data_AF-A0A087UYS0-F1
#
_entry.id   AF-A0A087UYS0-F1
#
_cell.length_a   1.000
_cell.length_b   1.000
_cell.length_c   1.000
_cell.angle_alpha   90.00
_cell.angle_beta   90.00
_cell.angle_gamma   90.00
#
_symmetry.space_group_name_H-M   'P 1'
#
loop_
_entity.id
_entity.type
_entity.pdbx_description
1 polymer ?
#
loop_
_entity_poly.entity_id
_entity_poly.type
_entity_poly.pdbx_seq_one_letter_code
_entity_poly.pdbx_strand_id
1 'polypeptide(L)'
;MIALLKILLAAAPTSKAKTESINIMADVLPEEMPMTVIQSLKLGIDVNRHKEIIVKAISGILLLLLKHLKLNHIYQFEYMSQQLMFANCIPLVLKFFNQNIMSYVGAKNTISVIDFPACVIGEQPELTEETLEMGDQLPYCWRNLFSCINLLRLLNKLTKWKHSRIMMLVVFKSAPILKRALKVKHAMMQLYVLKLLKMQTKYLGRQWRKSNMKTMSAIYQKVRHRLNDDWAYGNDLDARPWDFQAEEFALQASINRFHNRRYDRTGSLCNDPDFQSVDNNVLSVLGREVELTDDFKYHYETWLKREVFQLSTDWDQLLNYQYI
;
A
#
# COMPACT_ATOMS: atom_id res chain seq x y z
N MET A 1 11.85 -4.30 0.85
CA MET A 1 10.81 -4.11 -0.19
C MET A 1 10.79 -5.22 -1.24
N ILE A 2 11.89 -5.49 -1.95
CA ILE A 2 11.97 -6.63 -2.89
C ILE A 2 11.62 -7.96 -2.18
N ALA A 3 12.08 -8.14 -0.94
CA ALA A 3 11.67 -9.27 -0.09
C ALA A 3 10.14 -9.36 0.07
N LEU A 4 9.44 -8.26 0.36
CA LEU A 4 7.97 -8.26 0.48
C LEU A 4 7.29 -8.65 -0.84
N LEU A 5 7.81 -8.22 -1.99
CA LEU A 5 7.28 -8.63 -3.30
C LEU A 5 7.56 -10.11 -3.60
N LYS A 6 8.74 -10.62 -3.20
CA LYS A 6 9.08 -12.05 -3.30
C LYS A 6 8.16 -12.91 -2.42
N ILE A 7 7.90 -12.49 -1.18
CA ILE A 7 6.97 -13.17 -0.27
C ILE A 7 5.54 -13.10 -0.82
N LEU A 8 5.12 -11.95 -1.37
CA LEU A 8 3.81 -11.82 -2.03
C LEU A 8 3.67 -12.81 -3.20
N LEU A 9 4.73 -12.98 -4.00
CA LEU A 9 4.73 -13.94 -5.10
C LEU A 9 4.65 -15.39 -4.59
N ALA A 10 5.36 -15.72 -3.51
CA ALA A 10 5.34 -17.06 -2.90
C ALA A 10 3.99 -17.39 -2.22
N ALA A 11 3.30 -16.39 -1.67
CA ALA A 11 1.98 -16.56 -1.06
C ALA A 11 0.82 -16.46 -2.08
N ALA A 12 1.08 -16.04 -3.32
CA ALA A 12 0.05 -15.91 -4.35
C ALA A 12 -0.46 -17.29 -4.81
N PRO A 13 -1.75 -17.48 -5.08
CA PRO A 13 -2.30 -18.80 -5.41
C PRO A 13 -1.75 -19.41 -6.72
N THR A 14 -1.13 -18.57 -7.57
CA THR A 14 -0.51 -18.99 -8.85
C THR A 14 0.98 -19.37 -8.73
N SER A 15 1.55 -19.38 -7.52
CA SER A 15 2.95 -19.74 -7.31
C SER A 15 3.15 -21.23 -7.62
N LYS A 16 3.88 -21.55 -8.70
CA LYS A 16 4.49 -22.87 -8.82
C LYS A 16 5.67 -22.89 -7.86
N ALA A 17 5.79 -23.92 -7.02
CA ALA A 17 6.95 -24.14 -6.16
C ALA A 17 8.20 -24.25 -7.03
N LYS A 18 8.87 -23.11 -7.26
CA LYS A 18 10.21 -23.08 -7.83
C LYS A 18 11.19 -23.02 -6.67
N THR A 19 12.27 -23.76 -6.82
CA THR A 19 13.30 -24.07 -5.83
C THR A 19 14.01 -22.84 -5.22
N GLU A 20 13.79 -21.64 -5.76
CA GLU A 20 14.35 -20.37 -5.27
C GLU A 20 13.33 -19.46 -4.54
N SER A 21 12.12 -19.96 -4.27
CA SER A 21 11.10 -19.19 -3.53
C SER A 21 11.23 -19.39 -2.02
N ILE A 22 11.03 -18.32 -1.25
CA ILE A 22 10.90 -18.37 0.22
C ILE A 22 9.82 -19.41 0.53
N ASN A 23 10.21 -20.49 1.21
CA ASN A 23 9.32 -21.58 1.51
C ASN A 23 8.48 -21.25 2.75
N ILE A 24 7.51 -20.34 2.56
CA ILE A 24 6.53 -19.94 3.57
C ILE A 24 5.83 -21.16 4.19
N MET A 25 5.72 -22.26 3.44
CA MET A 25 5.04 -23.47 3.90
C MET A 25 5.86 -24.26 4.94
N ALA A 26 7.19 -24.12 4.94
CA ALA A 26 8.03 -24.77 5.95
C ALA A 26 7.70 -24.29 7.36
N ASP A 27 7.34 -23.00 7.51
CA ASP A 27 6.98 -22.41 8.81
C ASP A 27 5.53 -22.73 9.24
N VAL A 28 4.72 -23.32 8.35
CA VAL A 28 3.28 -23.57 8.57
C VAL A 28 2.98 -25.06 8.73
N LEU A 29 3.82 -25.93 8.17
CA LEU A 29 3.63 -27.36 8.25
C LEU A 29 4.03 -27.87 9.64
N PRO A 30 3.19 -28.71 10.28
CA PRO A 30 3.53 -29.31 11.56
C PRO A 30 4.70 -30.30 11.41
N GLU A 31 5.42 -30.54 12.50
CA GLU A 31 6.49 -31.55 12.55
C GLU A 31 5.93 -32.97 12.34
N GLU A 32 4.75 -33.25 12.91
CA GLU A 32 4.01 -34.48 12.70
C GLU A 32 2.90 -34.29 11.66
N MET A 33 2.90 -35.11 10.62
CA MET A 33 1.87 -35.05 9.57
C MET A 33 0.54 -35.64 10.06
N PRO A 34 -0.59 -35.07 9.63
CA PRO A 34 -1.90 -35.54 10.04
C PRO A 34 -2.16 -36.98 9.59
N MET A 35 -2.64 -37.81 10.52
CA MET A 35 -2.91 -39.23 10.29
C MET A 35 -4.34 -39.49 9.80
N THR A 36 -5.25 -38.52 9.97
CA THR A 36 -6.66 -38.64 9.60
C THR A 36 -7.05 -37.70 8.46
N VAL A 37 -8.12 -38.04 7.74
CA VAL A 37 -8.67 -37.20 6.67
C VAL A 37 -9.12 -35.84 7.20
N ILE A 38 -9.79 -35.81 8.35
CA ILE A 38 -10.28 -34.57 8.97
C ILE A 38 -9.12 -33.65 9.36
N GLN A 39 -8.05 -34.18 9.96
CA GLN A 39 -6.86 -33.38 10.28
C GLN A 39 -6.15 -32.89 9.02
N SER A 40 -6.14 -33.68 7.94
CA SER A 40 -5.57 -33.28 6.65
C SER A 40 -6.37 -32.14 6.00
N LEU A 41 -7.70 -32.20 6.07
CA LEU A 41 -8.59 -31.14 5.60
C LEU A 41 -8.38 -29.84 6.41
N LYS A 42 -8.32 -29.95 7.75
CA LYS A 42 -7.99 -28.83 8.64
C LYS A 42 -6.66 -28.19 8.27
N LEU A 43 -5.61 -28.99 8.10
CA LEU A 43 -4.29 -28.50 7.70
C LEU A 43 -4.34 -27.78 6.34
N GLY A 44 -5.07 -28.30 5.36
CA GLY A 44 -5.25 -27.66 4.05
C GLY A 44 -5.93 -26.29 4.15
N ILE A 45 -6.96 -26.18 4.99
CA ILE A 45 -7.64 -24.91 5.27
C ILE A 45 -6.69 -23.92 5.95
N ASP A 46 -5.94 -24.37 6.96
CA ASP A 46 -5.00 -23.54 7.72
C ASP A 46 -3.86 -23.00 6.85
N VAL A 47 -3.28 -23.87 6.00
CA VAL A 47 -2.25 -23.49 5.04
C VAL A 47 -2.76 -22.42 4.08
N ASN A 48 -3.98 -22.57 3.58
CA ASN A 48 -4.57 -21.57 2.69
C ASN A 48 -4.87 -20.27 3.45
N ARG A 49 -5.45 -20.34 4.65
CA ARG A 49 -5.71 -19.18 5.54
C ARG A 49 -4.43 -18.40 5.82
N HIS A 50 -3.32 -19.10 6.07
CA HIS A 50 -2.02 -18.48 6.32
C HIS A 50 -1.52 -17.67 5.11
N LYS A 51 -1.65 -18.22 3.89
CA LYS A 51 -1.37 -17.48 2.65
C LYS A 51 -2.22 -16.21 2.54
N GLU A 52 -3.51 -16.29 2.83
CA GLU A 52 -4.41 -15.12 2.80
C GLU A 52 -3.95 -14.02 3.78
N ILE A 53 -3.57 -14.41 5.00
CA ILE A 53 -3.07 -13.50 6.03
C ILE A 53 -1.78 -12.80 5.57
N ILE A 54 -0.83 -13.54 5.01
CA ILE A 54 0.41 -12.97 4.49
C ILE A 54 0.14 -11.98 3.35
N VAL A 55 -0.65 -12.37 2.36
CA VAL A 55 -1.00 -11.48 1.23
C VAL A 55 -1.72 -10.22 1.73
N LYS A 56 -2.61 -10.36 2.72
CA LYS A 56 -3.30 -9.25 3.37
C LYS A 56 -2.32 -8.32 4.09
N ALA A 57 -1.40 -8.87 4.87
CA ALA A 57 -0.40 -8.11 5.61
C ALA A 57 0.51 -7.33 4.65
N ILE A 58 1.08 -8.01 3.65
CA ILE A 58 2.00 -7.40 2.68
C ILE A 58 1.29 -6.30 1.89
N SER A 59 0.11 -6.58 1.33
CA SER A 59 -0.64 -5.58 0.56
C SER A 59 -1.00 -4.34 1.40
N GLY A 60 -1.32 -4.54 2.68
CA GLY A 60 -1.54 -3.47 3.65
C GLY A 60 -0.28 -2.64 3.92
N ILE A 61 0.83 -3.30 4.24
CA ILE A 61 2.13 -2.65 4.53
C ILE A 61 2.60 -1.82 3.33
N LEU A 62 2.59 -2.40 2.13
CA LEU A 62 2.98 -1.71 0.90
C LEU A 62 2.13 -0.45 0.66
N LEU A 63 0.81 -0.55 0.85
CA LEU A 63 -0.09 0.58 0.64
C LEU A 63 0.10 1.67 1.71
N LEU A 64 0.26 1.30 2.98
CA LEU A 64 0.48 2.23 4.08
C LEU A 64 1.83 2.95 3.92
N LEU A 65 2.89 2.23 3.57
CA LEU A 65 4.20 2.81 3.30
C LEU A 65 4.12 3.88 2.22
N LEU A 66 3.48 3.58 1.08
CA LEU A 66 3.29 4.57 0.00
C LEU A 66 2.36 5.73 0.38
N LYS A 67 1.47 5.57 1.37
CA LYS A 67 0.69 6.71 1.89
C LYS A 67 1.56 7.57 2.79
N HIS A 68 2.26 6.96 3.73
CA HIS A 68 3.12 7.65 4.68
C HIS A 68 4.21 8.44 3.97
N LEU A 69 4.95 7.82 3.04
CA LEU A 69 5.99 8.52 2.28
C LEU A 69 5.43 9.67 1.45
N LYS A 70 4.19 9.55 0.94
CA LYS A 70 3.56 10.63 0.18
C LYS A 70 3.15 11.82 1.07
N LEU A 71 2.75 11.54 2.31
CA LEU A 71 2.46 12.57 3.30
C LEU A 71 3.75 13.25 3.78
N ASN A 72 4.84 12.49 3.91
CA ASN A 72 6.13 13.02 4.32
C ASN A 72 6.78 13.87 3.20
N HIS A 73 7.04 13.28 2.02
CA HIS A 73 7.56 14.04 0.89
C HIS A 73 7.29 13.37 -0.47
N ILE A 74 6.89 14.15 -1.48
CA ILE A 74 6.55 13.62 -2.80
C ILE A 74 7.71 12.83 -3.45
N TYR A 75 8.96 13.27 -3.30
CA TYR A 75 10.11 12.56 -3.86
C TYR A 75 10.48 11.29 -3.10
N GLN A 76 10.20 11.17 -1.80
CA GLN A 76 10.34 9.90 -1.08
C GLN A 76 9.31 8.88 -1.59
N PHE A 77 8.07 9.34 -1.83
CA PHE A 77 7.03 8.51 -2.43
C PHE A 77 7.39 8.08 -3.84
N GLU A 78 7.89 8.98 -4.68
CA GLU A 78 8.25 8.64 -6.06
C GLU A 78 9.47 7.73 -6.12
N TYR A 79 10.47 7.93 -5.25
CA TYR A 79 11.59 7.00 -5.11
C TYR A 79 11.09 5.59 -4.81
N MET A 80 10.25 5.43 -3.77
CA MET A 80 9.69 4.12 -3.41
C MET A 80 8.84 3.53 -4.53
N SER A 81 8.09 4.38 -5.25
CA SER A 81 7.26 3.95 -6.38
C SER A 81 8.10 3.46 -7.56
N GLN A 82 9.21 4.12 -7.89
CA GLN A 82 10.16 3.67 -8.93
C GLN A 82 10.84 2.36 -8.53
N GLN A 83 11.26 2.22 -7.27
CA GLN A 83 11.84 0.96 -6.77
C GLN A 83 10.86 -0.21 -6.88
N LEU A 84 9.57 0.01 -6.57
CA LEU A 84 8.53 -1.00 -6.76
C LEU A 84 8.31 -1.33 -8.25
N MET A 85 8.30 -0.33 -9.11
CA MET A 85 8.17 -0.52 -10.55
C MET A 85 9.33 -1.35 -11.12
N PHE A 86 10.58 -1.01 -10.79
CA PHE A 86 11.78 -1.75 -11.22
C PHE A 86 11.82 -3.17 -10.65
N ALA A 87 11.30 -3.37 -9.44
CA ALA A 87 11.12 -4.70 -8.86
C ALA A 87 9.94 -5.49 -9.46
N ASN A 88 9.44 -5.10 -10.64
CA ASN A 88 8.36 -5.79 -11.36
C ASN A 88 7.03 -5.87 -10.60
N CYS A 89 6.73 -4.89 -9.74
CA CYS A 89 5.47 -4.89 -8.98
C CYS A 89 4.23 -4.83 -9.89
N ILE A 90 4.26 -4.02 -10.96
CA ILE A 90 3.12 -3.90 -11.89
C ILE A 90 2.76 -5.26 -12.51
N PRO A 91 3.66 -5.96 -13.24
CA PRO A 91 3.34 -7.25 -13.81
C PRO A 91 3.04 -8.32 -12.75
N LEU A 92 3.66 -8.26 -11.56
CA LEU A 92 3.33 -9.15 -10.44
C LEU A 92 1.86 -9.02 -10.01
N VAL A 93 1.38 -7.79 -9.80
CA VAL A 93 -0.02 -7.57 -9.42
C VAL A 93 -0.96 -7.97 -10.55
N LEU A 94 -0.61 -7.68 -11.81
CA LEU A 94 -1.42 -8.13 -12.95
C LEU A 94 -1.51 -9.66 -13.02
N LYS A 95 -0.40 -10.37 -12.78
CA LYS A 95 -0.38 -11.83 -12.68
C LYS A 95 -1.28 -12.33 -11.55
N PHE A 96 -1.24 -11.66 -10.39
CA PHE A 96 -2.13 -11.96 -9.27
C PHE A 96 -3.62 -11.84 -9.66
N PHE A 97 -4.00 -10.82 -10.43
CA PHE A 97 -5.38 -10.68 -10.93
C PHE A 97 -5.72 -11.59 -12.12
N ASN A 98 -4.72 -12.17 -12.79
CA ASN A 98 -4.90 -13.03 -13.95
C ASN A 98 -5.35 -14.46 -13.59
N GLN A 99 -5.60 -14.74 -12.31
CA GLN A 99 -6.23 -15.98 -11.84
C GLN A 99 -7.77 -15.91 -11.88
N ASN A 100 -8.45 -16.97 -11.46
CA ASN A 100 -9.89 -16.90 -11.20
C ASN A 100 -10.17 -16.06 -9.95
N ILE A 101 -10.30 -14.76 -10.15
CA ILE A 101 -10.49 -13.79 -9.07
C ILE A 101 -11.79 -14.03 -8.29
N MET A 102 -12.85 -14.55 -8.93
CA MET A 102 -14.12 -14.86 -8.27
C MET A 102 -13.93 -16.02 -7.28
N SER A 103 -13.26 -17.09 -7.70
CA SER A 103 -12.92 -18.20 -6.81
C SER A 103 -11.99 -17.76 -5.68
N TYR A 104 -11.01 -16.89 -5.97
CA TYR A 104 -10.10 -16.39 -4.94
C TYR A 104 -10.83 -15.57 -3.87
N VAL A 105 -11.66 -14.60 -4.24
CA VAL A 105 -12.41 -13.82 -3.26
C VAL A 105 -13.55 -14.61 -2.60
N GLY A 106 -14.02 -15.69 -3.21
CA GLY A 106 -15.04 -16.59 -2.65
C GLY A 106 -14.47 -17.79 -1.87
N ALA A 107 -13.15 -17.87 -1.70
CA ALA A 107 -12.52 -18.98 -1.00
C ALA A 107 -12.94 -19.04 0.48
N LYS A 108 -13.27 -20.22 0.97
CA LYS A 108 -13.65 -20.47 2.36
C LYS A 108 -12.49 -21.14 3.09
N ASN A 109 -11.66 -20.33 3.75
CA ASN A 109 -10.52 -20.79 4.53
C ASN A 109 -10.64 -20.32 5.99
N THR A 110 -11.81 -20.52 6.59
CA THR A 110 -12.11 -20.15 7.97
C THR A 110 -12.92 -21.29 8.58
N ILE A 111 -12.53 -21.76 9.77
CA ILE A 111 -13.24 -22.82 10.51
C ILE A 111 -13.79 -22.16 11.76
N SER A 112 -15.05 -21.71 11.71
CA SER A 112 -15.65 -20.85 12.72
C SER A 112 -15.66 -21.48 14.12
N VAL A 113 -15.86 -22.80 14.17
CA VAL A 113 -15.95 -23.63 15.37
C VAL A 113 -14.63 -23.65 16.16
N ILE A 114 -13.50 -23.34 15.53
CA ILE A 114 -12.17 -23.29 16.17
C ILE A 114 -11.48 -21.92 15.97
N ASP A 115 -12.24 -20.87 15.69
CA ASP A 115 -11.70 -19.50 15.68
C ASP A 115 -11.60 -18.96 17.11
N PHE A 116 -10.75 -17.93 17.29
CA PHE A 116 -10.67 -17.22 18.57
C PHE A 116 -12.02 -16.57 18.90
N PRO A 117 -12.54 -16.70 20.13
CA PRO A 117 -11.89 -17.28 21.32
C PRO A 117 -12.14 -18.77 21.56
N ALA A 118 -12.99 -19.46 20.78
CA ALA A 118 -13.39 -20.86 21.00
C ALA A 118 -12.21 -21.84 21.02
N CYS A 119 -11.13 -21.55 20.29
CA CYS A 119 -9.91 -22.36 20.33
C CYS A 119 -9.08 -22.25 21.62
N VAL A 120 -9.41 -21.31 22.51
CA VAL A 120 -8.67 -21.05 23.76
C VAL A 120 -9.57 -21.22 24.98
N ILE A 121 -10.86 -20.95 24.85
CA ILE A 121 -11.80 -20.91 25.98
C ILE A 121 -12.82 -22.06 25.85
N GLY A 122 -12.96 -22.85 26.91
CA GLY A 122 -13.98 -23.90 27.04
C GLY A 122 -13.54 -25.26 26.49
N GLU A 123 -14.50 -26.21 26.49
CA GLU A 123 -14.30 -27.52 25.86
C GLU A 123 -14.13 -27.36 24.36
N GLN A 124 -13.09 -28.00 23.81
CA GLN A 124 -12.79 -27.91 22.39
C GLN A 124 -13.82 -28.72 21.61
N PRO A 125 -14.57 -28.10 20.68
CA PRO A 125 -15.57 -28.80 19.89
C PRO A 125 -14.91 -29.86 19.02
N GLU A 126 -15.56 -31.03 18.93
CA GLU A 126 -15.13 -32.09 18.02
C GLU A 126 -15.28 -31.63 16.57
N LEU A 127 -14.20 -31.78 15.79
CA LEU A 127 -14.20 -31.47 14.37
C LEU A 127 -14.89 -32.61 13.61
N THR A 128 -16.13 -32.36 13.20
CA THR A 128 -16.88 -33.19 12.25
C THR A 128 -16.95 -32.53 10.88
N GLU A 129 -17.27 -33.29 9.83
CA GLU A 129 -17.44 -32.74 8.46
C GLU A 129 -18.50 -31.63 8.43
N GLU A 130 -19.58 -31.77 9.19
CA GLU A 130 -20.65 -30.77 9.29
C GLU A 130 -20.16 -29.47 9.94
N THR A 131 -19.34 -29.56 11.00
CA THR A 131 -18.77 -28.38 11.66
C THR A 131 -17.74 -27.62 10.81
N LEU A 132 -17.10 -28.29 9.84
CA LEU A 132 -16.20 -27.66 8.88
C LEU A 132 -16.94 -26.80 7.85
N GLU A 133 -18.19 -27.17 7.52
CA GLU A 133 -19.04 -26.41 6.60
C GLU A 133 -19.88 -25.33 7.28
N MET A 134 -20.08 -25.45 8.60
CA MET A 134 -20.69 -24.42 9.43
C MET A 134 -19.80 -23.17 9.47
N GLY A 135 -20.10 -22.21 8.58
CA GLY A 135 -19.30 -20.99 8.47
C GLY A 135 -19.94 -19.89 7.62
N ASP A 136 -19.37 -18.70 7.80
CA ASP A 136 -19.84 -17.39 7.34
C ASP A 136 -20.50 -17.41 5.94
N GLN A 137 -21.77 -16.99 5.87
CA GLN A 137 -22.55 -16.91 4.61
C GLN A 137 -22.16 -15.70 3.74
N LEU A 138 -21.11 -14.98 4.12
CA LEU A 138 -20.64 -13.84 3.35
C LEU A 138 -20.22 -14.27 1.95
N PRO A 139 -20.60 -13.50 0.91
CA PRO A 139 -20.29 -13.85 -0.47
C PRO A 139 -18.79 -13.80 -0.78
N TYR A 140 -18.00 -13.10 0.04
CA TYR A 140 -16.57 -12.89 -0.16
C TYR A 140 -15.78 -13.07 1.13
N CYS A 141 -14.65 -13.77 1.05
CA CYS A 141 -13.58 -13.75 2.04
C CYS A 141 -13.01 -12.33 2.15
N TRP A 142 -13.21 -11.71 3.31
CA TRP A 142 -12.81 -10.33 3.56
C TRP A 142 -11.28 -10.12 3.47
N ARG A 143 -10.46 -11.12 3.85
CA ARG A 143 -8.98 -11.06 3.76
C ARG A 143 -8.52 -10.95 2.30
N ASN A 144 -9.11 -11.77 1.44
CA ASN A 144 -8.80 -11.79 0.01
C ASN A 144 -9.34 -10.53 -0.68
N LEU A 145 -10.54 -10.09 -0.32
CA LEU A 145 -11.12 -8.86 -0.83
C LEU A 145 -10.29 -7.62 -0.44
N PHE A 146 -9.86 -7.52 0.82
CA PHE A 146 -8.96 -6.48 1.31
C PHE A 146 -7.64 -6.47 0.53
N SER A 147 -7.04 -7.64 0.34
CA SER A 147 -5.82 -7.81 -0.44
C SER A 147 -5.99 -7.29 -1.87
N CYS A 148 -7.06 -7.71 -2.56
CA CYS A 148 -7.37 -7.27 -3.92
C CYS A 148 -7.52 -5.75 -3.99
N ILE A 149 -8.29 -5.15 -3.07
CA ILE A 149 -8.49 -3.70 -3.04
C ILE A 149 -7.15 -2.98 -2.83
N ASN A 150 -6.32 -3.45 -1.91
CA ASN A 150 -5.03 -2.81 -1.65
C ASN A 150 -4.06 -2.93 -2.83
N LEU A 151 -4.00 -4.07 -3.51
CA LEU A 151 -3.18 -4.25 -4.71
C LEU A 151 -3.67 -3.37 -5.88
N LEU A 152 -4.99 -3.20 -6.05
CA LEU A 152 -5.54 -2.26 -7.02
C LEU A 152 -5.21 -0.80 -6.66
N ARG A 153 -5.25 -0.45 -5.37
CA ARG A 153 -4.87 0.88 -4.87
C ARG A 153 -3.38 1.16 -5.05
N LEU A 154 -2.55 0.14 -4.83
CA LEU A 154 -1.12 0.16 -5.08
C LEU A 154 -0.86 0.46 -6.56
N LEU A 155 -1.45 -0.31 -7.48
CA LEU A 155 -1.35 -0.04 -8.93
C LEU A 155 -1.80 1.39 -9.28
N ASN A 156 -2.94 1.83 -8.77
CA ASN A 156 -3.42 3.20 -9.00
C ASN A 156 -2.41 4.25 -8.53
N LYS A 157 -1.78 4.06 -7.37
CA LYS A 157 -0.76 4.99 -6.86
C LYS A 157 0.48 5.01 -7.75
N LEU A 158 0.92 3.86 -8.24
CA LEU A 158 2.10 3.76 -9.10
C LEU A 158 1.87 4.43 -10.45
N THR A 159 0.67 4.30 -11.05
CA THR A 159 0.43 4.72 -12.44
C THR A 159 -0.27 6.07 -12.59
N LYS A 160 -0.90 6.60 -11.53
CA LYS A 160 -1.66 7.85 -11.60
C LYS A 160 -0.78 9.02 -12.06
N TRP A 161 -1.17 9.65 -13.17
CA TRP A 161 -0.47 10.77 -13.81
C TRP A 161 0.95 10.43 -14.30
N LYS A 162 1.23 9.15 -14.59
CA LYS A 162 2.53 8.70 -15.10
C LYS A 162 2.33 7.96 -16.41
N HIS A 163 2.51 8.65 -17.53
CA HIS A 163 2.24 8.10 -18.86
C HIS A 163 3.06 6.84 -19.14
N SER A 164 4.36 6.86 -18.84
CA SER A 164 5.24 5.68 -18.96
C SER A 164 4.69 4.45 -18.23
N ARG A 165 4.28 4.64 -16.97
CA ARG A 165 3.76 3.55 -16.11
C ARG A 165 2.36 3.09 -16.51
N ILE A 166 1.52 3.97 -17.04
CA ILE A 166 0.23 3.59 -17.64
C ILE A 166 0.49 2.77 -18.92
N MET A 167 1.45 3.18 -19.75
CA MET A 167 1.82 2.45 -20.95
C MET A 167 2.31 1.04 -20.63
N MET A 168 3.03 0.84 -19.53
CA MET A 168 3.35 -0.51 -19.04
C MET A 168 2.09 -1.36 -18.83
N LEU A 169 0.99 -0.82 -18.26
CA LEU A 169 -0.27 -1.55 -18.10
C LEU A 169 -0.88 -1.97 -19.46
N VAL A 170 -0.74 -1.12 -20.48
CA VAL A 170 -1.22 -1.39 -21.83
C VAL A 170 -0.39 -2.49 -22.48
N VAL A 171 0.94 -2.39 -22.42
CA VAL A 171 1.89 -3.39 -22.91
C VAL A 171 1.65 -4.76 -22.27
N PHE A 172 1.41 -4.80 -20.96
CA PHE A 172 1.07 -6.04 -20.24
C PHE A 172 -0.38 -6.50 -20.45
N LYS A 173 -1.13 -5.91 -21.38
CA LYS A 173 -2.52 -6.27 -21.70
C LYS A 173 -3.40 -6.33 -20.45
N SER A 174 -3.30 -5.33 -19.58
CA SER A 174 -3.99 -5.35 -18.28
C SER A 174 -5.52 -5.20 -18.39
N ALA A 175 -6.03 -4.56 -19.46
CA ALA A 175 -7.44 -4.22 -19.57
C ALA A 175 -8.38 -5.45 -19.54
N PRO A 176 -8.14 -6.55 -20.28
CA PRO A 176 -8.91 -7.80 -20.13
C PRO A 176 -8.87 -8.39 -18.71
N ILE A 177 -7.72 -8.34 -18.03
CA ILE A 177 -7.56 -8.85 -16.66
C ILE A 177 -8.43 -8.03 -15.70
N LEU A 178 -8.31 -6.71 -15.76
CA LEU A 178 -9.08 -5.76 -14.96
C LEU A 178 -10.58 -5.86 -15.25
N LYS A 179 -10.99 -6.01 -16.51
CA LYS A 179 -12.39 -6.24 -16.87
C LYS A 179 -12.97 -7.50 -16.22
N ARG A 180 -12.20 -8.60 -16.13
CA ARG A 180 -12.66 -9.80 -15.41
C ARG A 180 -12.82 -9.54 -13.91
N ALA A 181 -11.95 -8.73 -13.31
CA ALA A 181 -12.07 -8.33 -11.91
C ALA A 181 -13.34 -7.52 -11.60
N LEU A 182 -13.96 -6.85 -12.58
CA LEU A 182 -15.26 -6.17 -12.39
C LEU A 182 -16.42 -7.13 -12.06
N LYS A 183 -16.28 -8.43 -12.33
CA LYS A 183 -17.29 -9.44 -11.96
C LYS A 183 -17.50 -9.54 -10.45
N VAL A 184 -16.48 -9.20 -9.65
CA VAL A 184 -16.62 -9.08 -8.19
C VAL A 184 -17.46 -7.84 -7.88
N LYS A 185 -18.69 -8.05 -7.40
CA LYS A 185 -19.69 -6.99 -7.16
C LYS A 185 -19.45 -6.28 -5.81
N HIS A 186 -18.23 -5.80 -5.61
CA HIS A 186 -17.86 -5.01 -4.44
C HIS A 186 -17.50 -3.58 -4.85
N ALA A 187 -18.19 -2.58 -4.29
CA ALA A 187 -18.14 -1.19 -4.75
C ALA A 187 -16.71 -0.61 -4.75
N MET A 188 -15.96 -0.79 -3.66
CA MET A 188 -14.60 -0.26 -3.54
C MET A 188 -13.63 -0.93 -4.53
N MET A 189 -13.79 -2.24 -4.75
CA MET A 189 -12.95 -2.98 -5.69
C MET A 189 -13.22 -2.51 -7.13
N GLN A 190 -14.50 -2.48 -7.52
CA GLN A 190 -14.91 -1.98 -8.84
C GLN A 190 -14.43 -0.55 -9.09
N LEU A 191 -14.52 0.34 -8.10
CA LEU A 191 -14.04 1.72 -8.25
C LEU A 191 -12.56 1.79 -8.63
N TYR A 192 -11.68 1.05 -7.95
CA TYR A 192 -10.25 1.08 -8.26
C TYR A 192 -9.90 0.36 -9.57
N VAL A 193 -10.65 -0.67 -9.95
CA VAL A 193 -10.55 -1.30 -11.28
C VAL A 193 -10.94 -0.29 -12.36
N LEU A 194 -12.07 0.40 -12.21
CA LEU A 194 -12.56 1.38 -13.19
C LEU A 194 -11.61 2.58 -13.33
N LYS A 195 -10.95 3.03 -12.25
CA LYS A 195 -9.90 4.05 -12.32
C LYS A 195 -8.71 3.61 -13.18
N LEU A 196 -8.27 2.37 -13.04
CA LEU A 196 -7.19 1.80 -13.87
C LEU A 196 -7.62 1.62 -15.33
N LEU A 197 -8.88 1.28 -15.58
CA LEU A 197 -9.40 1.20 -16.95
C LEU A 197 -9.52 2.59 -17.57
N LYS A 198 -10.01 3.59 -16.81
CA LYS A 198 -10.13 5.00 -17.22
C LYS A 198 -8.80 5.56 -17.72
N MET A 199 -7.71 5.33 -17.00
CA MET A 199 -6.42 5.91 -17.41
C MET A 199 -5.82 5.24 -18.65
N GLN A 200 -6.23 4.02 -18.98
CA GLN A 200 -5.75 3.28 -20.15
C GLN A 200 -6.55 3.57 -21.42
N THR A 201 -7.80 4.04 -21.31
CA THR A 201 -8.72 4.17 -22.46
C THR A 201 -8.20 5.07 -23.59
N LYS A 202 -7.34 6.04 -23.28
CA LYS A 202 -6.74 6.91 -24.29
C LYS A 202 -5.75 6.17 -25.20
N TYR A 203 -5.09 5.13 -24.66
CA TYR A 203 -4.12 4.29 -25.37
C TYR A 203 -4.73 3.04 -26.02
N LEU A 204 -5.91 2.60 -25.58
CA LEU A 204 -6.56 1.39 -26.10
C LEU A 204 -7.31 1.63 -27.43
N GLY A 205 -7.50 2.89 -27.80
CA GLY A 205 -8.07 3.26 -29.09
C GLY A 205 -9.59 3.23 -29.21
N ARG A 206 -10.07 3.76 -30.35
CA ARG A 206 -11.50 3.94 -30.62
C ARG A 206 -12.27 2.62 -30.74
N GLN A 207 -11.69 1.60 -31.39
CA GLN A 207 -12.36 0.31 -31.56
C GLN A 207 -12.59 -0.39 -30.21
N TRP A 208 -11.61 -0.36 -29.31
CA TRP A 208 -11.75 -0.92 -27.98
C TRP A 208 -12.89 -0.24 -27.22
N ARG A 209 -12.99 1.10 -27.24
CA ARG A 209 -14.10 1.81 -26.56
C ARG A 209 -15.46 1.40 -27.10
N LYS A 210 -15.63 1.26 -28.42
CA LYS A 210 -16.88 0.80 -29.05
C LYS A 210 -17.29 -0.59 -28.55
N SER A 211 -16.36 -1.55 -28.53
CA SER A 211 -16.63 -2.92 -28.05
C SER A 211 -16.76 -3.03 -26.52
N ASN A 212 -16.42 -1.97 -25.78
CA ASN A 212 -16.41 -1.94 -24.32
C ASN A 212 -17.37 -0.90 -23.74
N MET A 213 -18.47 -0.59 -24.44
CA MET A 213 -19.39 0.49 -24.05
C MET A 213 -19.91 0.35 -22.61
N LYS A 214 -20.24 -0.87 -22.16
CA LYS A 214 -20.66 -1.12 -20.76
C LYS A 214 -19.59 -0.67 -19.74
N THR A 215 -18.31 -0.91 -20.04
CA THR A 215 -17.19 -0.43 -19.22
C THR A 215 -17.09 1.09 -19.28
N MET A 216 -17.22 1.69 -20.47
CA MET A 216 -17.20 3.14 -20.66
C MET A 216 -18.28 3.83 -19.84
N SER A 217 -19.52 3.32 -19.90
CA SER A 217 -20.65 3.81 -19.09
C SER A 217 -20.38 3.66 -17.59
N ALA A 218 -19.84 2.52 -17.15
CA ALA A 218 -19.49 2.32 -15.74
C ALA A 218 -18.39 3.29 -15.26
N ILE A 219 -17.39 3.58 -16.09
CA ILE A 219 -16.39 4.62 -15.79
C ILE A 219 -17.07 5.98 -15.66
N TYR A 220 -17.96 6.32 -16.60
CA TYR A 220 -18.67 7.59 -16.61
C TYR A 220 -19.50 7.79 -15.34
N GLN A 221 -20.21 6.74 -14.90
CA GLN A 221 -21.09 6.77 -13.73
C GLN A 221 -20.35 6.76 -12.39
N LYS A 222 -19.27 5.96 -12.27
CA LYS A 222 -18.66 5.64 -10.96
C LYS A 222 -17.33 6.32 -10.68
N VAL A 223 -16.66 6.87 -11.69
CA VAL A 223 -15.34 7.50 -11.53
C VAL A 223 -15.47 9.00 -11.72
N ARG A 224 -14.90 9.78 -10.79
CA ARG A 224 -14.88 11.24 -10.86
C ARG A 224 -14.20 11.74 -12.15
N HIS A 225 -14.81 12.73 -12.80
CA HIS A 225 -14.25 13.46 -13.94
C HIS A 225 -13.70 14.83 -13.52
N ARG A 226 -12.73 15.32 -14.29
CA ARG A 226 -12.20 16.69 -14.23
C ARG A 226 -12.45 17.37 -15.57
N LEU A 227 -12.46 18.70 -15.57
CA LEU A 227 -12.68 19.50 -16.79
C LEU A 227 -11.67 19.15 -17.89
N ASN A 228 -10.42 18.91 -17.51
CA ASN A 228 -9.33 18.60 -18.45
C ASN A 228 -9.16 17.08 -18.68
N ASP A 229 -10.12 16.25 -18.29
CA ASP A 229 -10.01 14.79 -18.49
C ASP A 229 -10.32 14.43 -19.95
N ASP A 230 -9.30 14.17 -20.74
CA ASP A 230 -9.37 13.78 -22.16
C ASP A 230 -9.48 12.26 -22.39
N TRP A 231 -9.58 11.46 -21.33
CA TRP A 231 -9.53 9.99 -21.35
C TRP A 231 -10.44 9.28 -22.37
N ALA A 232 -11.59 9.88 -22.71
CA ALA A 232 -12.57 9.32 -23.65
C ALA A 232 -12.26 9.68 -25.12
N TYR A 233 -11.44 10.71 -25.34
CA TYR A 233 -10.90 11.08 -26.65
C TYR A 233 -9.63 10.24 -26.89
N GLY A 234 -9.43 9.75 -28.12
CA GLY A 234 -8.41 8.73 -28.42
C GLY A 234 -7.36 9.29 -29.33
N ASN A 235 -6.58 10.21 -28.79
CA ASN A 235 -5.60 10.96 -29.58
C ASN A 235 -4.21 10.32 -29.53
N ASP A 236 -3.95 9.43 -28.56
CA ASP A 236 -2.62 8.86 -28.28
C ASP A 236 -2.50 7.39 -28.73
N LEU A 237 -3.00 7.05 -29.93
CA LEU A 237 -2.91 5.70 -30.49
C LEU A 237 -1.47 5.30 -30.85
N ASP A 238 -0.68 6.27 -31.31
CA ASP A 238 0.70 6.07 -31.74
C ASP A 238 1.70 6.25 -30.59
N ALA A 239 1.22 6.42 -29.35
CA ALA A 239 2.09 6.54 -28.19
C ALA A 239 2.81 5.22 -27.92
N ARG A 240 4.15 5.27 -27.94
CA ARG A 240 5.03 4.12 -27.76
C ARG A 240 5.63 4.15 -26.35
N PRO A 241 6.03 2.99 -25.79
CA PRO A 241 6.58 2.92 -24.44
C PRO A 241 7.81 3.82 -24.19
N TRP A 242 8.60 4.08 -25.23
CA TRP A 242 9.80 4.91 -25.13
C TRP A 242 9.53 6.42 -25.20
N ASP A 243 8.35 6.85 -25.70
CA ASP A 243 8.04 8.28 -25.85
C ASP A 243 7.96 9.00 -24.48
N PHE A 244 7.77 8.26 -23.39
CA PHE A 244 7.67 8.80 -22.03
C PHE A 244 8.90 8.53 -21.16
N GLN A 245 10.01 8.04 -21.73
CA GLN A 245 11.23 7.75 -20.95
C GLN A 245 11.88 9.03 -20.40
N ALA A 246 11.86 10.11 -21.18
CA ALA A 246 12.44 11.39 -20.78
C ALA A 246 11.79 11.93 -19.47
N GLU A 247 10.47 11.80 -19.32
CA GLU A 247 9.75 12.21 -18.11
C GLU A 247 10.19 11.39 -16.88
N GLU A 248 10.40 10.08 -17.02
CA GLU A 248 10.88 9.22 -15.92
C GLU A 248 12.35 9.51 -15.57
N PHE A 249 13.21 9.81 -16.55
CA PHE A 249 14.59 10.22 -16.30
C PHE A 249 14.66 11.57 -15.59
N ALA A 250 13.87 12.56 -16.02
CA ALA A 250 13.79 13.86 -15.34
C ALA A 250 13.27 13.73 -13.89
N LEU A 251 12.29 12.85 -13.67
CA LEU A 251 11.80 12.52 -12.34
C LEU A 251 12.89 11.86 -11.49
N GLN A 252 13.62 10.89 -12.04
CA GLN A 252 14.73 10.22 -11.36
C GLN A 252 15.82 11.21 -10.95
N ALA A 253 16.18 12.16 -11.83
CA ALA A 253 17.15 13.20 -11.52
C ALA A 253 16.69 14.08 -10.35
N SER A 254 15.42 14.47 -10.34
CA SER A 254 14.82 15.26 -9.24
C SER A 254 14.83 14.51 -7.92
N ILE A 255 14.51 13.21 -7.95
CA ILE A 255 14.55 12.33 -6.77
C ILE A 255 15.97 12.21 -6.24
N ASN A 256 16.95 11.93 -7.11
CA ASN A 256 18.35 11.78 -6.72
C ASN A 256 18.88 13.08 -6.11
N ARG A 257 18.59 14.24 -6.72
CA ARG A 257 18.96 15.54 -6.15
C ARG A 257 18.39 15.73 -4.74
N PHE A 258 17.12 15.41 -4.53
CA PHE A 258 16.49 15.51 -3.22
C PHE A 258 17.09 14.52 -2.20
N HIS A 259 17.37 13.28 -2.60
CA HIS A 259 17.95 12.27 -1.72
C HIS A 259 19.40 12.57 -1.36
N ASN A 260 20.21 13.00 -2.31
CA ASN A 260 21.59 13.41 -2.05
C ASN A 260 21.59 14.59 -1.08
N ARG A 261 20.73 15.59 -1.31
CA ARG A 261 20.60 16.73 -0.39
C ARG A 261 20.19 16.33 1.03
N ARG A 262 19.27 15.38 1.18
CA ARG A 262 18.62 15.08 2.46
C ARG A 262 19.25 13.94 3.26
N TYR A 263 19.86 12.96 2.59
CA TYR A 263 20.33 11.74 3.23
C TYR A 263 21.82 11.48 3.04
N ASP A 264 22.46 12.11 2.06
CA ASP A 264 23.90 11.95 1.86
C ASP A 264 24.64 12.86 2.83
N ARG A 265 25.20 12.25 3.89
CA ARG A 265 26.01 12.95 4.90
C ARG A 265 27.46 13.17 4.44
N THR A 266 27.86 12.62 3.29
CA THR A 266 29.26 12.60 2.85
C THR A 266 29.61 13.67 1.80
N GLY A 267 28.63 14.40 1.25
CA GLY A 267 28.85 15.43 0.23
C GLY A 267 28.85 16.86 0.78
N SER A 268 29.77 17.71 0.31
CA SER A 268 29.95 19.15 0.65
C SER A 268 28.67 20.03 0.55
N LEU A 269 27.62 19.57 -0.13
CA LEU A 269 26.31 20.23 -0.24
C LEU A 269 25.41 20.06 1.01
N CYS A 270 25.84 19.29 2.01
CA CYS A 270 25.07 18.96 3.22
C CYS A 270 25.09 20.04 4.32
N ASN A 271 25.86 21.12 4.13
CA ASN A 271 26.03 22.18 5.13
C ASN A 271 25.07 23.36 4.97
N ASP A 272 24.06 23.25 4.11
CA ASP A 272 22.99 24.24 3.99
C ASP A 272 22.11 24.18 5.26
N PRO A 273 22.22 25.14 6.21
CA PRO A 273 21.61 25.05 7.54
C PRO A 273 20.08 24.92 7.46
N ASP A 274 19.48 25.51 6.43
CA ASP A 274 18.04 25.53 6.17
C ASP A 274 17.46 24.13 5.91
N PHE A 275 18.30 23.12 5.63
CA PHE A 275 17.88 21.77 5.23
C PHE A 275 18.30 20.68 6.21
N GLN A 276 18.90 21.05 7.33
CA GLN A 276 19.13 20.12 8.42
C GLN A 276 17.80 19.64 9.02
N SER A 277 17.80 18.45 9.61
CA SER A 277 16.63 17.95 10.31
C SER A 277 16.33 18.87 11.49
N VAL A 278 15.21 19.58 11.43
CA VAL A 278 14.71 20.36 12.57
C VAL A 278 14.20 19.39 13.63
N ASP A 279 14.63 19.63 14.86
CA ASP A 279 14.15 18.90 16.02
C ASP A 279 12.72 19.34 16.34
N ASN A 280 11.75 18.53 15.94
CA ASN A 280 10.33 18.79 16.16
C ASN A 280 9.79 18.12 17.44
N ASN A 281 10.66 17.53 18.26
CA ASN A 281 10.24 16.89 19.50
C ASN A 281 10.29 17.91 20.66
N VAL A 282 9.12 18.28 21.18
CA VAL A 282 9.02 19.23 22.31
C VAL A 282 9.81 18.73 23.53
N LEU A 283 9.86 17.41 23.75
CA LEU A 283 10.64 16.81 24.85
C LEU A 283 12.15 16.96 24.64
N SER A 284 12.60 17.08 23.40
CA SER A 284 14.02 17.29 23.10
C SER A 284 14.44 18.73 23.40
N VAL A 285 13.55 19.72 23.19
CA VAL A 285 13.79 21.12 23.60
C VAL A 285 13.84 21.25 25.12
N LEU A 286 12.91 20.60 25.83
CA LEU A 286 12.85 20.60 27.30
C LEU A 286 13.98 19.78 27.95
N GLY A 287 14.57 18.83 27.21
CA GLY A 287 15.66 17.98 27.66
C GLY A 287 17.06 18.52 27.35
N ARG A 288 17.17 19.68 26.68
CA ARG A 288 18.48 20.33 26.46
C ARG A 288 19.00 20.89 27.78
N GLU A 289 20.17 20.44 28.19
CA GLU A 289 20.93 21.10 29.25
C GLU A 289 21.36 22.48 28.74
N VAL A 290 20.75 23.53 29.31
CA VAL A 290 21.16 24.91 29.07
C VAL A 290 22.11 25.29 30.19
N GLU A 291 23.39 25.45 29.86
CA GLU A 291 24.35 26.01 30.81
C GLU A 291 24.04 27.48 31.06
N LEU A 292 23.56 27.79 32.27
CA LEU A 292 23.35 29.16 32.70
C LEU A 292 24.70 29.85 32.91
N THR A 293 24.79 31.11 32.50
CA THR A 293 25.99 31.92 32.75
C THR A 293 26.18 32.14 34.26
N ASP A 294 27.43 32.27 34.69
CA ASP A 294 27.72 32.45 36.12
C ASP A 294 27.15 33.76 36.69
N ASP A 295 27.07 34.80 35.85
CA ASP A 295 26.39 36.06 36.16
C ASP A 295 24.89 35.86 36.43
N PHE A 296 24.21 35.07 35.58
CA PHE A 296 22.80 34.74 35.79
C PHE A 296 22.59 33.91 37.06
N LYS A 297 23.45 32.92 37.31
CA LYS A 297 23.40 32.11 38.53
C LYS A 297 23.56 32.98 39.78
N TYR A 298 24.48 33.94 39.75
CA TYR A 298 24.72 34.86 40.86
C TYR A 298 23.51 35.78 41.12
N HIS A 299 22.83 36.24 40.06
CA HIS A 299 21.67 37.14 40.15
C HIS A 299 20.30 36.45 40.13
N TYR A 300 20.26 35.12 40.25
CA TYR A 300 19.07 34.30 40.04
C TYR A 300 17.88 34.71 40.94
N GLU A 301 18.11 34.97 42.23
CA GLU A 301 17.04 35.37 43.15
C GLU A 301 16.42 36.73 42.79
N THR A 302 17.24 37.65 42.27
CA THR A 302 16.76 38.98 41.87
C THR A 302 15.91 38.87 40.62
N TRP A 303 16.33 38.02 39.67
CA TRP A 303 15.56 37.70 38.48
C TRP A 303 14.22 37.05 38.83
N LEU A 304 14.19 36.06 39.73
CA LEU A 304 12.94 35.41 40.19
C LEU A 304 11.94 36.40 40.77
N LYS A 305 12.40 37.29 41.66
CA LYS A 305 11.54 38.31 42.25
C LYS A 305 10.94 39.23 41.20
N ARG A 306 11.75 39.67 40.23
CA ARG A 306 11.32 40.65 39.22
C ARG A 306 10.45 40.03 38.13
N GLU A 307 10.87 38.91 37.56
CA GLU A 307 10.30 38.35 36.33
C GLU A 307 9.25 37.26 36.59
N VAL A 308 9.28 36.61 37.77
CA VAL A 308 8.38 35.47 38.07
C VAL A 308 7.37 35.83 39.15
N PHE A 309 7.81 36.42 40.26
CA PHE A 309 6.90 36.69 41.39
C PHE A 309 6.14 38.01 41.26
N GLN A 310 6.74 39.03 40.63
CA GLN A 310 6.11 40.35 40.48
C GLN A 310 5.25 40.47 39.21
N LEU A 311 5.49 39.62 38.21
CA LEU A 311 4.71 39.61 36.97
C LEU A 311 3.60 38.55 37.05
N SER A 312 2.36 38.97 36.81
CA SER A 312 1.25 38.04 36.58
C SER A 312 1.25 37.61 35.11
N THR A 313 1.85 36.47 34.81
CA THR A 313 1.83 35.93 33.44
C THR A 313 0.44 35.35 33.12
N ASP A 314 -0.20 35.91 32.10
CA ASP A 314 -1.44 35.38 31.52
C ASP A 314 -1.11 34.22 30.57
N TRP A 315 -1.11 33.00 31.11
CA TRP A 315 -0.75 31.79 30.38
C TRP A 315 -1.73 31.45 29.25
N ASP A 316 -2.94 31.98 29.26
CA ASP A 316 -3.94 31.72 28.22
C ASP A 316 -3.57 32.37 26.88
N GLN A 317 -2.70 33.38 26.89
CA GLN A 317 -2.19 34.01 25.65
C GLN A 317 -1.31 33.09 24.82
N LEU A 318 -0.65 32.10 25.42
CA LEU A 318 0.17 31.11 24.69
C LEU A 318 -0.67 30.18 23.81
N LEU A 319 -1.98 30.09 24.06
CA LEU A 319 -2.91 29.31 23.26
C LEU A 319 -3.43 30.10 22.04
N ASN A 320 -3.08 31.38 21.93
CA ASN A 320 -3.54 32.25 20.88
C ASN A 320 -2.57 32.23 19.69
N TYR A 321 -3.03 31.71 18.55
CA TYR A 321 -2.22 31.48 17.33
C TYR A 321 -1.60 32.74 16.70
N GLN A 322 -1.92 33.94 17.18
CA GLN A 322 -1.38 35.21 16.68
C GLN A 322 -0.12 35.68 17.42
N TYR A 323 0.31 34.99 18.48
CA TYR A 323 1.43 35.41 19.33
C TYR A 323 2.73 34.61 19.10
N ILE A 324 2.72 33.61 18.21
CA ILE A 324 3.88 32.87 17.70
C ILE A 324 4.07 33.27 16.23
#